data_AF-A0A1T4KVZ8-F1
#
_entry.id   AF-A0A1T4KVZ8-F1
#
_cell.length_a   1.000
_cell.length_b   1.000
_cell.length_c   1.000
_cell.angle_alpha   90.00
_cell.angle_beta   90.00
_cell.angle_gamma   90.00
#
_symmetry.space_group_name_H-M   'P 1'
#
loop_
_entity.id
_entity.type
_entity.pdbx_description
1 polymer ?
#
loop_
_entity_poly.entity_id
_entity_poly.type
_entity_poly.pdbx_seq_one_letter_code
_entity_poly.pdbx_strand_id
1 'polypeptide(L)'
;MSKKLIVVIILVILLLSSSLVAFASSQQDDGWWFPYVGRYNGEWEASVGAHFWNDHFDLRNLQLRANIDLAPGLRTNMVLRSNDDFKGVDEFDPKFDELYLEGYGFHYGDLGKLSASLKVGNMRYLRFPYPDLISTFDQVPGTEDLRFDDAETGYKGEMITLEYESKYGLGYHFTGINWDFGDRDGSNQIENYLFYRDKLGKLDLEIRGGELQQRPYPLGRSGLGHSIYLGGNWQGYKAGVLYEDLEDNPTYTGIMVKFAFSKITEFLGKVRFDYTRSPEGLVAHLPLLKGKIGDLKEEVPQGATLVGEVKAERVMTYWQNGQARNFYEHRISHWGDTNADDTVIVMKKKPWYLKLEALVSPNASISGWNDLEEWEDDRQGPAQLTRLITYQFYKLSK
;
A
#
# COMPACT_ATOMS: atom_id res chain seq x y z
N MET A 1 9.30 -25.13 24.95
CA MET A 1 8.47 -26.01 24.10
C MET A 1 9.28 -26.32 22.84
N SER A 2 9.41 -27.58 22.40
CA SER A 2 10.34 -27.90 21.30
C SER A 2 9.82 -27.34 19.96
N LYS A 3 10.72 -26.78 19.13
CA LYS A 3 10.39 -26.21 17.81
C LYS A 3 9.58 -27.18 16.92
N LYS A 4 9.73 -28.48 17.12
CA LYS A 4 8.99 -29.54 16.40
C LYS A 4 7.52 -29.65 16.82
N LEU A 5 7.19 -29.32 18.08
CA LEU A 5 5.82 -29.40 18.60
C LEU A 5 4.93 -28.28 18.03
N ILE A 6 5.50 -27.08 17.82
CA ILE A 6 4.80 -25.93 17.25
C ILE A 6 4.43 -26.19 15.78
N VAL A 7 5.37 -26.73 14.99
CA VAL A 7 5.13 -27.08 13.58
C VAL A 7 4.01 -28.13 13.44
N VAL A 8 3.97 -29.13 14.31
CA VAL A 8 2.91 -30.16 14.30
C VAL A 8 1.56 -29.58 14.69
N ILE A 9 1.49 -28.67 15.67
CA ILE A 9 0.25 -28.01 16.06
C ILE A 9 -0.27 -27.10 14.92
N ILE A 10 0.61 -26.37 14.23
CA ILE A 10 0.26 -25.54 13.07
C ILE A 10 -0.28 -26.41 11.91
N LEU A 11 0.35 -27.55 11.63
CA LEU A 11 -0.11 -28.51 10.62
C LEU A 11 -1.49 -29.10 10.95
N VAL A 12 -1.75 -29.39 12.23
CA VAL A 12 -3.05 -29.89 12.70
C VAL A 12 -4.13 -28.81 12.60
N ILE A 13 -3.81 -27.53 12.88
CA ILE A 13 -4.74 -26.41 12.70
C ILE A 13 -5.03 -26.15 11.22
N LEU A 14 -4.05 -26.26 10.33
CA LEU A 14 -4.20 -26.20 8.87
C LEU A 14 -5.07 -27.35 8.32
N LEU A 15 -4.94 -28.56 8.88
CA LEU A 15 -5.76 -29.72 8.50
C LEU A 15 -7.19 -29.67 9.05
N LEU A 16 -7.44 -28.94 10.14
CA LEU A 16 -8.76 -28.81 10.77
C LEU A 16 -9.56 -27.59 10.31
N SER A 17 -8.94 -26.62 9.62
CA SER A 17 -9.60 -25.40 9.13
C SER A 17 -10.24 -25.53 7.75
N SER A 18 -10.18 -26.70 7.10
CA SER A 18 -10.87 -26.99 5.83
C SER A 18 -12.38 -27.21 6.01
N SER A 19 -13.07 -26.28 6.67
CA SER A 19 -14.53 -26.20 6.65
C SER A 19 -14.95 -25.11 5.66
N LEU A 20 -15.37 -25.59 4.49
CA LEU A 20 -15.87 -24.80 3.36
C LEU A 20 -16.98 -23.84 3.82
N VAL A 21 -16.64 -22.56 3.95
CA VAL A 21 -17.63 -21.48 3.89
C VAL A 21 -17.39 -20.76 2.57
N ALA A 22 -18.20 -21.13 1.58
CA ALA A 22 -18.26 -20.45 0.30
C ALA A 22 -18.76 -19.01 0.53
N PHE A 23 -17.86 -18.04 0.45
CA PHE A 23 -18.26 -16.65 0.27
C PHE A 23 -18.71 -16.48 -1.17
N ALA A 24 -19.95 -15.99 -1.35
CA ALA A 24 -20.49 -15.61 -2.63
C ALA A 24 -19.60 -14.52 -3.26
N SER A 25 -18.83 -14.89 -4.28
CA SER A 25 -18.22 -13.92 -5.18
C SER A 25 -19.32 -13.34 -6.07
N SER A 26 -19.41 -12.02 -6.14
CA SER A 26 -20.13 -11.35 -7.23
C SER A 26 -19.56 -11.89 -8.54
N GLN A 27 -20.42 -12.41 -9.43
CA GLN A 27 -20.07 -12.93 -10.75
C GLN A 27 -19.18 -11.90 -11.47
N GLN A 28 -17.89 -12.18 -11.50
CA GLN A 28 -16.88 -11.45 -12.24
C GLN A 28 -16.55 -12.36 -13.41
N ASP A 29 -16.67 -11.85 -14.63
CA ASP A 29 -16.48 -12.66 -15.84
C ASP A 29 -15.06 -13.24 -15.85
N ASP A 30 -14.94 -14.51 -16.25
CA ASP A 30 -13.65 -15.18 -16.38
C ASP A 30 -12.77 -14.49 -17.44
N GLY A 31 -11.48 -14.37 -17.15
CA GLY A 31 -10.47 -13.85 -18.07
C GLY A 31 -9.74 -12.61 -17.57
N TRP A 32 -9.04 -11.95 -18.50
CA TRP A 32 -8.24 -10.77 -18.22
C TRP A 32 -9.08 -9.50 -18.10
N TRP A 33 -8.83 -8.77 -17.04
CA TRP A 33 -9.27 -7.40 -16.82
C TRP A 33 -8.06 -6.47 -16.74
N PHE A 34 -8.08 -5.44 -17.57
CA PHE A 34 -7.10 -4.38 -17.60
C PHE A 34 -7.79 -3.07 -17.17
N PRO A 35 -7.61 -2.64 -15.91
CA PRO A 35 -8.34 -1.49 -15.40
C PRO A 35 -8.05 -0.23 -16.21
N TYR A 36 -9.09 0.55 -16.48
CA TYR A 36 -9.01 1.73 -17.33
C TYR A 36 -10.15 2.68 -17.04
N VAL A 37 -9.84 3.95 -16.77
CA VAL A 37 -10.85 5.00 -16.57
C VAL A 37 -10.80 6.06 -17.67
N GLY A 38 -10.24 5.73 -18.84
CA GLY A 38 -10.16 6.61 -20.01
C GLY A 38 -8.76 7.20 -20.22
N ARG A 39 -8.45 7.53 -21.48
CA ARG A 39 -7.12 8.00 -21.88
C ARG A 39 -6.87 9.39 -21.30
N TYR A 40 -5.73 9.55 -20.64
CA TYR A 40 -5.33 10.76 -19.92
C TYR A 40 -6.28 11.16 -18.80
N ASN A 41 -7.14 10.24 -18.34
CA ASN A 41 -8.00 10.49 -17.20
C ASN A 41 -7.22 10.25 -15.91
N GLY A 42 -7.30 11.22 -15.01
CA GLY A 42 -6.53 11.17 -13.78
C GLY A 42 -6.84 12.32 -12.84
N GLU A 43 -6.06 12.41 -11.77
CA GLU A 43 -6.11 13.56 -10.86
C GLU A 43 -4.72 13.98 -10.47
N TRP A 44 -4.61 15.26 -10.13
CA TRP A 44 -3.43 15.81 -9.50
C TRP A 44 -3.78 16.51 -8.19
N GLU A 45 -2.82 16.57 -7.29
CA GLU A 45 -2.97 17.23 -6.00
C GLU A 45 -1.65 17.86 -5.55
N ALA A 46 -1.69 19.15 -5.24
CA ALA A 46 -0.60 19.86 -4.58
C ALA A 46 -0.87 19.93 -3.08
N SER A 47 0.15 19.72 -2.27
CA SER A 47 0.01 19.62 -0.82
C SER A 47 1.34 19.87 -0.11
N VAL A 48 1.31 20.30 1.14
CA VAL A 48 2.49 20.57 1.97
C VAL A 48 2.39 19.87 3.32
N GLY A 49 3.50 19.40 3.86
CA GLY A 49 3.60 18.92 5.24
C GLY A 49 3.77 20.09 6.20
N ALA A 50 2.88 20.21 7.17
CA ALA A 50 2.96 21.12 8.29
C ALA A 50 3.35 20.31 9.53
N HIS A 51 4.52 20.60 10.07
CA HIS A 51 5.10 19.87 11.18
C HIS A 51 5.16 20.77 12.41
N PHE A 52 4.60 20.28 13.51
CA PHE A 52 4.47 20.99 14.77
C PHE A 52 5.32 20.26 15.82
N TRP A 53 6.31 20.96 16.34
CA TRP A 53 7.10 20.53 17.47
C TRP A 53 6.69 21.28 18.73
N ASN A 54 7.31 20.91 19.85
CA ASN A 54 7.07 21.59 21.13
C ASN A 54 7.63 23.02 21.15
N ASP A 55 8.58 23.35 20.28
CA ASP A 55 9.32 24.61 20.28
C ASP A 55 9.34 25.36 18.93
N HIS A 56 9.05 24.68 17.81
CA HIS A 56 9.04 25.29 16.48
C HIS A 56 7.98 24.70 15.55
N PHE A 57 7.86 25.30 14.37
CA PHE A 57 6.94 24.92 13.31
C PHE A 57 7.63 25.06 11.97
N ASP A 58 7.55 24.01 11.14
CA ASP A 58 8.11 24.00 9.80
C ASP A 58 7.07 23.59 8.76
N LEU A 59 7.22 24.16 7.57
CA LEU A 59 6.62 23.65 6.35
C LEU A 59 7.68 22.89 5.56
N ARG A 60 7.37 21.65 5.19
CA ARG A 60 8.26 20.78 4.40
C ARG A 60 7.48 19.93 3.42
N ASN A 61 8.17 19.28 2.50
CA ASN A 61 7.58 18.31 1.58
C ASN A 61 6.40 18.89 0.76
N LEU A 62 6.58 20.11 0.22
CA LEU A 62 5.64 20.61 -0.79
C LEU A 62 5.74 19.70 -2.01
N GLN A 63 4.65 19.00 -2.31
CA GLN A 63 4.59 17.99 -3.35
C GLN A 63 3.40 18.19 -4.27
N LEU A 64 3.65 17.96 -5.55
CA LEU A 64 2.65 17.77 -6.60
C LEU A 64 2.60 16.28 -6.95
N ARG A 65 1.42 15.69 -6.81
CA ARG A 65 1.20 14.28 -7.11
C ARG A 65 0.21 14.12 -8.24
N ALA A 66 0.40 13.11 -9.07
CA ALA A 66 -0.54 12.78 -10.14
C ALA A 66 -0.60 11.28 -10.39
N ASN A 67 -1.79 10.80 -10.78
CA ASN A 67 -1.98 9.45 -11.30
C ASN A 67 -2.92 9.54 -12.51
N ILE A 68 -2.48 8.99 -13.64
CA ILE A 68 -3.12 9.18 -14.94
C ILE A 68 -3.13 7.85 -15.69
N ASP A 69 -4.30 7.43 -16.14
CA ASP A 69 -4.45 6.27 -17.03
C ASP A 69 -4.08 6.67 -18.47
N LEU A 70 -3.28 5.84 -19.15
CA LEU A 70 -2.78 6.09 -20.50
C LEU A 70 -3.44 5.16 -21.53
N ALA A 71 -3.66 3.91 -21.15
CA ALA A 71 -4.34 2.88 -21.93
C ALA A 71 -4.89 1.81 -20.97
N PRO A 72 -5.67 0.82 -21.43
CA PRO A 72 -6.12 -0.26 -20.57
C PRO A 72 -4.97 -0.98 -19.87
N GLY A 73 -5.01 -1.00 -18.53
CA GLY A 73 -3.98 -1.58 -17.70
C GLY A 73 -2.65 -0.81 -17.71
N LEU A 74 -2.58 0.39 -18.29
CA LEU A 74 -1.36 1.20 -18.35
C LEU A 74 -1.61 2.57 -17.74
N ARG A 75 -0.80 2.93 -16.74
CA ARG A 75 -0.87 4.24 -16.08
C ARG A 75 0.51 4.82 -15.78
N THR A 76 0.53 6.11 -15.47
CA THR A 76 1.69 6.77 -14.88
C THR A 76 1.36 7.28 -13.48
N ASN A 77 2.35 7.20 -12.59
CA ASN A 77 2.29 7.77 -11.25
C ASN A 77 3.45 8.74 -11.06
N MET A 78 3.19 9.83 -10.34
CA MET A 78 4.15 10.90 -10.14
C MET A 78 4.00 11.49 -8.74
N VAL A 79 5.15 11.70 -8.10
CA VAL A 79 5.32 12.50 -6.88
C VAL A 79 6.52 13.42 -7.15
N LEU A 80 6.22 14.69 -7.46
CA LEU A 80 7.23 15.74 -7.64
C LEU A 80 7.29 16.59 -6.38
N ARG A 81 8.49 16.82 -5.85
CA ARG A 81 8.72 17.72 -4.72
C ARG A 81 9.32 19.05 -5.16
N SER A 82 9.13 20.07 -4.34
CA SER A 82 9.76 21.39 -4.54
C SER A 82 11.26 21.38 -4.30
N ASN A 83 11.77 20.50 -3.43
CA ASN A 83 13.14 20.52 -2.95
C ASN A 83 13.63 19.12 -2.57
N ASP A 84 14.95 18.91 -2.70
CA ASP A 84 15.67 17.68 -2.33
C ASP A 84 16.12 17.66 -0.86
N ASP A 85 15.75 18.67 -0.06
CA ASP A 85 16.10 18.76 1.36
C ASP A 85 15.00 18.19 2.28
N PHE A 86 15.42 17.71 3.45
CA PHE A 86 14.57 17.23 4.53
C PHE A 86 13.86 18.35 5.30
N LYS A 87 14.51 19.51 5.48
CA LYS A 87 14.14 20.48 6.54
C LYS A 87 13.07 21.48 6.12
N GLY A 88 13.12 22.05 4.92
CA GLY A 88 12.23 23.18 4.56
C GLY A 88 11.52 23.06 3.21
N VAL A 89 10.84 24.14 2.82
CA VAL A 89 10.34 24.43 1.45
C VAL A 89 10.95 25.72 0.89
N ASP A 90 11.98 26.24 1.54
CA ASP A 90 12.55 27.57 1.25
C ASP A 90 13.44 27.57 0.01
N GLU A 91 13.99 26.40 -0.33
CA GLU A 91 14.78 26.18 -1.55
C GLU A 91 13.88 25.56 -2.63
N PHE A 92 14.20 25.87 -3.90
CA PHE A 92 13.49 25.32 -5.05
C PHE A 92 14.47 24.52 -5.91
N ASP A 93 14.49 23.22 -5.67
CA ASP A 93 15.28 22.23 -6.42
C ASP A 93 14.41 20.98 -6.66
N PRO A 94 13.52 21.02 -7.68
CA PRO A 94 12.46 20.05 -7.80
C PRO A 94 12.95 18.67 -8.24
N LYS A 95 12.50 17.63 -7.54
CA LYS A 95 12.90 16.23 -7.78
C LYS A 95 11.71 15.28 -7.76
N PHE A 96 11.76 14.26 -8.62
CA PHE A 96 10.78 13.18 -8.62
C PHE A 96 11.10 12.17 -7.52
N ASP A 97 10.29 12.17 -6.47
CA ASP A 97 10.30 11.13 -5.45
C ASP A 97 9.75 9.82 -5.99
N GLU A 98 8.77 9.92 -6.88
CA GLU A 98 8.27 8.84 -7.72
C GLU A 98 7.99 9.37 -9.12
N LEU A 99 8.39 8.61 -10.14
CA LEU A 99 7.96 8.77 -11.51
C LEU A 99 8.12 7.42 -12.19
N TYR A 100 7.00 6.77 -12.47
CA TYR A 100 7.02 5.46 -13.12
C TYR A 100 5.83 5.25 -14.04
N LEU A 101 6.02 4.35 -15.00
CA LEU A 101 4.96 3.74 -15.79
C LEU A 101 4.63 2.37 -15.20
N GLU A 102 3.35 2.02 -15.13
CA GLU A 102 2.88 0.73 -14.62
C GLU A 102 1.92 0.09 -15.61
N GLY A 103 2.33 -1.06 -16.14
CA GLY A 103 1.47 -1.98 -16.88
C GLY A 103 0.98 -3.07 -15.94
N TYR A 104 -0.33 -3.23 -15.76
CA TYR A 104 -0.91 -4.16 -14.79
C TYR A 104 -2.26 -4.72 -15.24
N GLY A 105 -2.59 -5.91 -14.72
CA GLY A 105 -3.84 -6.59 -15.03
C GLY A 105 -4.16 -7.72 -14.06
N PHE A 106 -5.40 -8.16 -14.11
CA PHE A 106 -5.95 -9.23 -13.28
C PHE A 106 -6.59 -10.28 -14.17
N HIS A 107 -6.25 -11.55 -13.99
CA HIS A 107 -6.92 -12.67 -14.62
C HIS A 107 -7.79 -13.37 -13.58
N TYR A 108 -9.10 -13.36 -13.77
CA TYR A 108 -10.07 -14.05 -12.93
C TYR A 108 -10.38 -15.44 -13.51
N GLY A 109 -10.43 -16.45 -12.64
CA GLY A 109 -10.87 -17.79 -13.02
C GLY A 109 -11.49 -18.54 -11.85
N ASP A 110 -12.07 -19.71 -12.14
CA ASP A 110 -12.81 -20.55 -11.19
C ASP A 110 -12.05 -20.93 -9.89
N LEU A 111 -10.72 -20.98 -9.94
CA LEU A 111 -9.87 -21.42 -8.85
C LEU A 111 -9.18 -20.28 -8.10
N GLY A 112 -9.13 -19.07 -8.68
CA GLY A 112 -8.37 -17.97 -8.12
C GLY A 112 -8.19 -16.79 -9.07
N LYS A 113 -7.40 -15.83 -8.61
CA LYS A 113 -7.06 -14.59 -9.31
C LYS A 113 -5.54 -14.53 -9.47
N LEU A 114 -5.08 -14.37 -10.71
CA LEU A 114 -3.69 -14.01 -11.01
C LEU A 114 -3.62 -12.49 -11.21
N SER A 115 -2.68 -11.83 -10.56
CA SER A 115 -2.40 -10.40 -10.69
C SER A 115 -0.98 -10.24 -11.18
N ALA A 116 -0.77 -9.41 -12.20
CA ALA A 116 0.56 -9.10 -12.71
C ALA A 116 0.74 -7.59 -12.88
N SER A 117 1.93 -7.09 -12.55
CA SER A 117 2.35 -5.71 -12.74
C SER A 117 3.80 -5.63 -13.18
N LEU A 118 4.10 -4.71 -14.08
CA LEU A 118 5.44 -4.25 -14.44
C LEU A 118 5.50 -2.73 -14.24
N LYS A 119 6.36 -2.29 -13.34
CA LYS A 119 6.65 -0.87 -13.09
C LYS A 119 8.03 -0.53 -13.65
N VAL A 120 8.16 0.59 -14.35
CA VAL A 120 9.44 1.07 -14.91
C VAL A 120 9.64 2.52 -14.51
N GLY A 121 10.73 2.82 -13.81
CA GLY A 121 11.10 4.17 -13.38
C GLY A 121 11.57 4.22 -11.92
N ASN A 122 11.25 5.30 -11.20
CA ASN A 122 11.53 5.47 -9.78
C ASN A 122 10.24 5.24 -8.97
N MET A 123 10.23 4.25 -8.08
CA MET A 123 9.06 3.89 -7.27
C MET A 123 9.44 3.65 -5.80
N ARG A 124 8.50 3.92 -4.89
CA ARG A 124 8.67 3.70 -3.44
C ARG A 124 7.77 2.60 -2.89
N TYR A 125 6.95 1.95 -3.72
CA TYR A 125 6.15 0.81 -3.30
C TYR A 125 6.48 -0.44 -4.07
N LEU A 126 6.69 -1.51 -3.32
CA LEU A 126 6.64 -2.86 -3.82
C LEU A 126 5.21 -3.36 -4.04
N ARG A 127 4.23 -2.87 -3.26
CA ARG A 127 2.95 -3.59 -3.14
C ARG A 127 2.12 -3.50 -4.41
N PHE A 128 1.92 -4.66 -4.99
CA PHE A 128 0.93 -5.01 -5.99
C PHE A 128 0.60 -6.51 -5.79
N PRO A 129 -0.68 -6.96 -5.84
CA PRO A 129 -1.91 -6.18 -5.95
C PRO A 129 -2.21 -5.42 -4.64
N TYR A 130 -3.48 -5.25 -4.25
CA TYR A 130 -3.82 -4.53 -3.02
C TYR A 130 -3.10 -5.14 -1.79
N PRO A 131 -2.53 -4.33 -0.88
CA PRO A 131 -1.77 -4.82 0.26
C PRO A 131 -2.58 -5.78 1.15
N ASP A 132 -2.00 -6.94 1.43
CA ASP A 132 -2.49 -7.88 2.45
C ASP A 132 -2.18 -7.40 3.89
N LEU A 133 -2.39 -8.22 4.93
CA LEU A 133 -2.21 -7.80 6.32
C LEU A 133 -0.74 -7.65 6.70
N ILE A 134 0.10 -8.63 6.36
CA ILE A 134 1.54 -8.58 6.70
C ILE A 134 2.23 -7.45 5.96
N SER A 135 1.82 -7.16 4.72
CA SER A 135 2.40 -6.11 3.89
C SER A 135 2.19 -4.70 4.42
N THR A 136 1.25 -4.50 5.34
CA THR A 136 1.04 -3.21 5.99
C THR A 136 2.18 -2.83 6.94
N PHE A 137 2.92 -3.82 7.45
CA PHE A 137 4.10 -3.60 8.29
C PHE A 137 5.33 -3.24 7.47
N ASP A 138 5.30 -3.47 6.15
CA ASP A 138 6.46 -3.28 5.32
C ASP A 138 6.76 -1.80 5.12
N GLN A 139 8.03 -1.48 5.29
CA GLN A 139 8.50 -0.12 5.26
C GLN A 139 8.51 0.41 3.84
N VAL A 140 7.92 1.59 3.65
CA VAL A 140 8.21 2.38 2.45
C VAL A 140 9.62 2.92 2.54
N PRO A 141 10.35 3.07 1.41
CA PRO A 141 11.61 3.77 1.41
C PRO A 141 11.57 5.11 2.13
N GLY A 142 12.55 5.28 2.99
CA GLY A 142 12.64 6.26 4.06
C GLY A 142 13.08 7.60 3.53
N THR A 143 13.93 8.29 4.28
CA THR A 143 14.34 9.69 4.00
C THR A 143 15.84 9.87 4.03
N GLU A 144 16.59 8.78 3.94
CA GLU A 144 18.04 8.76 3.97
C GLU A 144 18.61 9.53 2.78
N ASP A 145 17.98 9.40 1.60
CA ASP A 145 18.31 10.13 0.36
C ASP A 145 18.07 11.65 0.41
N LEU A 146 17.41 12.15 1.47
CA LEU A 146 17.23 13.59 1.71
C LEU A 146 18.18 14.12 2.77
N ARG A 147 18.92 13.23 3.42
CA ARG A 147 19.77 13.52 4.57
C ARG A 147 21.24 13.24 4.27
N PHE A 148 21.51 12.36 3.32
CA PHE A 148 22.83 11.91 2.94
C PHE A 148 22.95 11.85 1.41
N ASP A 149 23.98 12.49 0.86
CA ASP A 149 24.18 12.62 -0.59
C ASP A 149 24.44 11.28 -1.30
N ASP A 150 24.90 10.26 -0.55
CA ASP A 150 25.26 8.92 -1.04
C ASP A 150 24.17 7.86 -0.77
N ALA A 151 23.00 8.27 -0.28
CA ALA A 151 21.92 7.35 0.05
C ALA A 151 20.87 7.26 -1.08
N GLU A 152 20.58 6.03 -1.51
CA GLU A 152 19.46 5.73 -2.41
C GLU A 152 18.40 4.93 -1.68
N THR A 153 17.19 5.48 -1.57
CA THR A 153 16.07 4.81 -0.88
C THR A 153 15.06 4.19 -1.86
N GLY A 154 14.78 4.83 -3.00
CA GLY A 154 13.81 4.34 -3.99
C GLY A 154 14.22 3.08 -4.74
N TYR A 155 13.23 2.37 -5.28
CA TYR A 155 13.43 1.31 -6.27
C TYR A 155 13.51 1.96 -7.66
N LYS A 156 14.72 2.12 -8.20
CA LYS A 156 14.95 2.74 -9.50
C LYS A 156 15.30 1.66 -10.52
N GLY A 157 14.31 1.25 -11.31
CA GLY A 157 14.45 0.02 -12.09
C GLY A 157 13.21 -0.38 -12.88
N GLU A 158 13.28 -1.59 -13.42
CA GLU A 158 12.13 -2.35 -13.89
C GLU A 158 11.74 -3.39 -12.85
N MET A 159 10.56 -3.24 -12.26
CA MET A 159 10.03 -4.11 -11.22
C MET A 159 8.85 -4.90 -11.72
N ILE A 160 8.98 -6.22 -11.68
CA ILE A 160 7.89 -7.16 -11.98
C ILE A 160 7.32 -7.70 -10.66
N THR A 161 6.00 -7.72 -10.56
CA THR A 161 5.28 -8.31 -9.44
C THR A 161 4.19 -9.24 -9.95
N LEU A 162 4.13 -10.44 -9.41
CA LEU A 162 3.16 -11.48 -9.73
C LEU A 162 2.55 -12.01 -8.44
N GLU A 163 1.22 -12.11 -8.38
CA GLU A 163 0.52 -12.76 -7.27
C GLU A 163 -0.58 -13.67 -7.81
N TYR A 164 -0.58 -14.93 -7.38
CA TYR A 164 -1.71 -15.83 -7.56
C TYR A 164 -2.38 -16.08 -6.21
N GLU A 165 -3.67 -15.78 -6.11
CA GLU A 165 -4.49 -16.00 -4.92
C GLU A 165 -5.62 -16.98 -5.25
N SER A 166 -5.60 -18.16 -4.64
CA SER A 166 -6.70 -19.13 -4.80
C SER A 166 -7.90 -18.77 -3.93
N LYS A 167 -9.09 -19.26 -4.33
CA LYS A 167 -10.31 -19.12 -3.51
C LYS A 167 -10.25 -19.84 -2.15
N TYR A 168 -9.22 -20.64 -1.91
CA TYR A 168 -8.99 -21.38 -0.67
C TYR A 168 -7.99 -20.68 0.26
N GLY A 169 -7.57 -19.45 -0.07
CA GLY A 169 -6.64 -18.67 0.76
C GLY A 169 -5.16 -18.99 0.55
N LEU A 170 -4.83 -20.09 -0.15
CA LEU A 170 -3.47 -20.40 -0.57
C LEU A 170 -3.07 -19.55 -1.78
N GLY A 171 -1.82 -19.10 -1.81
CA GLY A 171 -1.30 -18.35 -2.93
C GLY A 171 0.21 -18.31 -3.02
N TYR A 172 0.68 -17.63 -4.06
CA TYR A 172 2.08 -17.43 -4.40
C TYR A 172 2.31 -15.97 -4.76
N HIS A 173 3.41 -15.40 -4.28
CA HIS A 173 3.81 -14.03 -4.57
C HIS A 173 5.27 -13.99 -5.03
N PHE A 174 5.55 -13.18 -6.04
CA PHE A 174 6.88 -12.91 -6.55
C PHE A 174 7.05 -11.43 -6.86
N THR A 175 8.14 -10.84 -6.39
CA THR A 175 8.61 -9.52 -6.81
C THR A 175 10.09 -9.60 -7.17
N GLY A 176 10.43 -9.14 -8.37
CA GLY A 176 11.80 -9.02 -8.85
C GLY A 176 12.04 -7.62 -9.42
N ILE A 177 13.28 -7.15 -9.35
CA ILE A 177 13.71 -5.86 -9.89
C ILE A 177 14.99 -6.03 -10.71
N ASN A 178 15.07 -5.32 -11.81
CA ASN A 178 16.33 -5.00 -12.47
C ASN A 178 16.65 -3.51 -12.21
N TRP A 179 17.82 -3.23 -11.66
CA TRP A 179 18.30 -1.90 -11.31
C TRP A 179 19.11 -1.32 -12.47
N ASP A 180 18.63 -0.22 -13.04
CA ASP A 180 19.23 0.42 -14.22
C ASP A 180 18.98 1.95 -14.30
N PHE A 181 18.20 2.52 -13.37
CA PHE A 181 17.89 3.96 -13.32
C PHE A 181 18.51 4.69 -12.10
N GLY A 182 19.46 4.06 -11.40
CA GLY A 182 20.03 4.55 -10.13
C GLY A 182 21.52 4.24 -9.97
N ASP A 183 22.01 4.25 -8.73
CA ASP A 183 23.41 3.94 -8.40
C ASP A 183 23.67 2.44 -8.25
N ARG A 184 22.59 1.65 -8.21
CA ARG A 184 22.61 0.19 -8.14
C ARG A 184 22.45 -0.39 -9.54
N ASP A 185 23.15 -1.49 -9.77
CA ASP A 185 23.10 -2.25 -11.03
C ASP A 185 22.73 -3.72 -10.79
N GLY A 186 22.13 -4.34 -11.80
CA GLY A 186 21.87 -5.78 -11.85
C GLY A 186 20.46 -6.17 -11.44
N SER A 187 20.19 -7.47 -11.36
CA SER A 187 18.84 -7.98 -11.07
C SER A 187 18.77 -8.70 -9.73
N ASN A 188 17.74 -8.38 -8.95
CA ASN A 188 17.49 -8.97 -7.63
C ASN A 188 16.07 -9.54 -7.55
N GLN A 189 15.94 -10.68 -6.87
CA GLN A 189 14.66 -11.12 -6.35
C GLN A 189 14.43 -10.45 -5.00
N ILE A 190 13.29 -9.77 -4.83
CA ILE A 190 12.93 -9.10 -3.57
C ILE A 190 12.04 -10.00 -2.71
N GLU A 191 11.05 -10.63 -3.33
CA GLU A 191 10.09 -11.52 -2.66
C GLU A 191 9.80 -12.73 -3.55
N ASN A 192 9.73 -13.91 -2.95
CA ASN A 192 9.30 -15.16 -3.58
C ASN A 192 8.80 -16.12 -2.49
N TYR A 193 7.50 -16.13 -2.26
CA TYR A 193 6.92 -16.86 -1.14
C TYR A 193 5.56 -17.48 -1.46
N LEU A 194 5.25 -18.54 -0.71
CA LEU A 194 3.89 -19.06 -0.60
C LEU A 194 3.22 -18.41 0.60
N PHE A 195 1.91 -18.22 0.49
CA PHE A 195 1.11 -17.69 1.59
C PHE A 195 -0.19 -18.47 1.80
N TYR A 196 -0.69 -18.38 3.02
CA TYR A 196 -2.04 -18.78 3.41
C TYR A 196 -2.71 -17.62 4.14
N ARG A 197 -3.90 -17.24 3.69
CA ARG A 197 -4.72 -16.18 4.29
C ARG A 197 -6.13 -16.72 4.55
N ASP A 198 -6.65 -16.49 5.74
CA ASP A 198 -8.00 -16.93 6.08
C ASP A 198 -8.66 -16.00 7.11
N LYS A 199 -9.98 -16.00 7.10
CA LYS A 199 -10.83 -15.26 8.04
C LYS A 199 -11.77 -16.21 8.76
N LEU A 200 -11.36 -16.64 9.94
CA LEU A 200 -12.09 -17.55 10.82
C LEU A 200 -13.03 -16.74 11.73
N GLY A 201 -14.16 -16.29 11.16
CA GLY A 201 -15.15 -15.48 11.85
C GLY A 201 -14.61 -14.08 12.18
N LYS A 202 -14.22 -13.87 13.44
CA LYS A 202 -13.60 -12.61 13.91
C LYS A 202 -12.08 -12.65 13.90
N LEU A 203 -11.47 -13.79 13.59
CA LEU A 203 -10.02 -13.94 13.55
C LEU A 203 -9.54 -13.79 12.09
N ASP A 204 -8.55 -12.94 11.88
CA ASP A 204 -7.79 -12.82 10.63
C ASP A 204 -6.44 -13.52 10.85
N LEU A 205 -6.07 -14.43 9.93
CA LEU A 205 -4.80 -15.14 9.90
C LEU A 205 -4.12 -14.90 8.55
N GLU A 206 -2.82 -14.60 8.60
CA GLU A 206 -1.97 -14.63 7.42
C GLU A 206 -0.63 -15.27 7.77
N ILE A 207 -0.15 -16.17 6.92
CA ILE A 207 1.14 -16.85 7.05
C ILE A 207 1.85 -16.76 5.71
N ARG A 208 3.15 -16.46 5.73
CA ARG A 208 4.04 -16.47 4.57
C ARG A 208 5.26 -17.32 4.85
N GLY A 209 5.79 -17.98 3.83
CA GLY A 209 7.05 -18.71 3.92
C GLY A 209 7.77 -18.75 2.57
N GLY A 210 9.07 -18.45 2.58
CA GLY A 210 9.90 -18.35 1.39
C GLY A 210 10.92 -17.23 1.52
N GLU A 211 11.32 -16.67 0.39
CA GLU A 211 12.18 -15.49 0.31
C GLU A 211 11.32 -14.24 0.55
N LEU A 212 11.59 -13.54 1.65
CA LEU A 212 10.84 -12.36 2.08
C LEU A 212 11.75 -11.13 2.06
N GLN A 213 11.17 -9.97 1.85
CA GLN A 213 11.91 -8.71 1.80
C GLN A 213 12.60 -8.44 3.15
N GLN A 214 13.91 -8.17 3.13
CA GLN A 214 14.62 -7.68 4.29
C GLN A 214 14.30 -6.20 4.55
N ARG A 215 14.02 -5.86 5.81
CA ARG A 215 13.69 -4.50 6.26
C ARG A 215 14.90 -3.54 6.32
N PRO A 216 16.10 -3.96 6.75
CA PRO A 216 17.24 -3.06 6.83
C PRO A 216 17.67 -2.52 5.47
N TYR A 217 18.19 -1.29 5.45
CA TYR A 217 18.82 -0.72 4.26
C TYR A 217 20.10 -1.46 3.87
N PRO A 218 20.44 -1.49 2.57
CA PRO A 218 19.64 -1.04 1.44
C PRO A 218 18.46 -1.98 1.13
N LEU A 219 17.31 -1.40 0.80
CA LEU A 219 16.09 -2.13 0.43
C LEU A 219 16.26 -2.94 -0.86
N GLY A 220 15.40 -3.94 -1.07
CA GLY A 220 15.42 -4.81 -2.26
C GLY A 220 16.33 -6.03 -2.14
N ARG A 221 16.64 -6.40 -0.89
CA ARG A 221 17.26 -7.69 -0.53
C ARG A 221 16.18 -8.65 -0.04
N SER A 222 16.40 -9.94 -0.29
CA SER A 222 15.56 -11.02 0.22
C SER A 222 16.31 -11.84 1.27
N GLY A 223 15.56 -12.49 2.16
CA GLY A 223 16.06 -13.49 3.09
C GLY A 223 15.04 -14.62 3.23
N LEU A 224 15.53 -15.86 3.34
CA LEU A 224 14.67 -17.01 3.55
C LEU A 224 14.08 -16.96 4.96
N GLY A 225 12.77 -17.16 5.08
CA GLY A 225 12.12 -17.13 6.39
C GLY A 225 10.61 -17.28 6.34
N HIS A 226 9.96 -16.77 7.37
CA HIS A 226 8.52 -16.82 7.52
C HIS A 226 7.98 -15.63 8.31
N SER A 227 6.73 -15.28 8.01
CA SER A 227 5.99 -14.25 8.73
C SER A 227 4.60 -14.77 9.08
N ILE A 228 4.13 -14.48 10.28
CA ILE A 228 2.81 -14.87 10.77
C ILE A 228 2.14 -13.62 11.34
N TYR A 229 0.93 -13.34 10.87
CA TYR A 229 0.04 -12.36 11.43
C TYR A 229 -1.20 -13.03 12.01
N LEU A 230 -1.58 -12.61 13.21
CA LEU A 230 -2.81 -13.02 13.88
C LEU A 230 -3.52 -11.79 14.43
N GLY A 231 -4.78 -11.59 14.06
CA GLY A 231 -5.54 -10.45 14.55
C GLY A 231 -7.03 -10.69 14.73
N GLY A 232 -7.66 -9.90 15.59
CA GLY A 232 -9.09 -9.87 15.79
C GLY A 232 -9.74 -8.75 14.99
N ASN A 233 -10.98 -8.97 14.55
CA ASN A 233 -11.85 -8.01 13.89
C ASN A 233 -13.16 -7.87 14.65
N TRP A 234 -13.48 -6.65 15.05
CA TRP A 234 -14.73 -6.32 15.72
C TRP A 234 -15.30 -5.01 15.17
N GLN A 235 -16.48 -5.09 14.54
CA GLN A 235 -17.23 -3.94 14.01
C GLN A 235 -16.40 -3.02 13.10
N GLY A 236 -15.48 -3.59 12.31
CA GLY A 236 -14.64 -2.82 11.39
C GLY A 236 -13.34 -2.29 12.00
N TYR A 237 -13.14 -2.43 13.31
CA TYR A 237 -11.84 -2.30 13.96
C TYR A 237 -11.09 -3.62 13.84
N LYS A 238 -9.79 -3.55 13.53
CA LYS A 238 -8.90 -4.71 13.62
C LYS A 238 -7.72 -4.40 14.51
N ALA A 239 -7.28 -5.39 15.27
CA ALA A 239 -6.02 -5.34 15.99
C ALA A 239 -5.33 -6.69 15.87
N GLY A 240 -4.02 -6.71 15.67
CA GLY A 240 -3.29 -7.96 15.56
C GLY A 240 -1.80 -7.77 15.72
N VAL A 241 -1.12 -8.91 15.76
CA VAL A 241 0.33 -9.00 15.97
C VAL A 241 1.00 -9.71 14.81
N LEU A 242 2.20 -9.26 14.49
CA LEU A 242 3.11 -9.86 13.53
C LEU A 242 4.26 -10.52 14.29
N TYR A 243 4.70 -11.68 13.80
CA TYR A 243 6.00 -12.28 14.10
C TYR A 243 6.67 -12.63 12.77
N GLU A 244 7.94 -12.24 12.61
CA GLU A 244 8.71 -12.45 11.40
C GLU A 244 10.14 -12.85 11.75
N ASP A 245 10.61 -13.94 11.14
CA ASP A 245 11.94 -14.50 11.34
C ASP A 245 12.55 -14.86 9.99
N LEU A 246 13.61 -14.14 9.63
CA LEU A 246 14.32 -14.24 8.35
C LEU A 246 15.81 -14.51 8.60
N GLU A 247 16.43 -15.25 7.70
CA GLU A 247 17.89 -15.43 7.70
C GLU A 247 18.62 -14.08 7.56
N ASP A 248 19.71 -13.94 8.31
CA ASP A 248 20.56 -12.74 8.39
C ASP A 248 19.80 -11.43 8.75
N ASN A 249 18.67 -11.56 9.47
CA ASN A 249 17.87 -10.43 9.95
C ASN A 249 17.52 -10.63 11.43
N PRO A 250 17.36 -9.55 12.23
CA PRO A 250 16.71 -9.66 13.52
C PRO A 250 15.30 -10.24 13.37
N THR A 251 14.84 -10.96 14.39
CA THR A 251 13.43 -11.37 14.46
C THR A 251 12.58 -10.12 14.74
N TYR A 252 11.64 -9.83 13.85
CA TYR A 252 10.74 -8.70 14.01
C TYR A 252 9.43 -9.12 14.67
N THR A 253 8.89 -8.24 15.51
CA THR A 253 7.50 -8.33 15.97
C THR A 253 6.78 -7.02 15.71
N GLY A 254 5.47 -7.11 15.46
CA GLY A 254 4.69 -5.94 15.09
C GLY A 254 3.30 -5.92 15.70
N ILE A 255 2.72 -4.72 15.78
CA ILE A 255 1.34 -4.47 16.21
C ILE A 255 0.65 -3.65 15.11
N MET A 256 -0.48 -4.13 14.62
CA MET A 256 -1.32 -3.37 13.70
C MET A 256 -2.66 -3.05 14.35
N VAL A 257 -3.08 -1.79 14.23
CA VAL A 257 -4.43 -1.34 14.55
C VAL A 257 -5.05 -0.73 13.29
N LYS A 258 -6.19 -1.30 12.85
CA LYS A 258 -7.00 -0.77 11.73
C LYS A 258 -8.28 -0.17 12.29
N PHE A 259 -8.57 1.06 11.91
CA PHE A 259 -9.73 1.79 12.40
C PHE A 259 -10.94 1.63 11.48
N ALA A 260 -12.13 1.60 12.10
CA ALA A 260 -13.39 1.72 11.37
C ALA A 260 -13.56 3.13 10.81
N PHE A 261 -14.33 3.27 9.73
CA PHE A 261 -14.68 4.58 9.19
C PHE A 261 -15.66 5.29 10.13
N SER A 262 -15.24 6.44 10.65
CA SER A 262 -15.98 7.25 11.61
C SER A 262 -15.68 8.74 11.39
N LYS A 263 -16.41 9.62 12.07
CA LYS A 263 -16.13 11.07 12.03
C LYS A 263 -14.73 11.42 12.56
N ILE A 264 -14.21 10.64 13.51
CA ILE A 264 -12.87 10.84 14.08
C ILE A 264 -11.81 10.49 13.04
N THR A 265 -11.90 9.30 12.44
CA THR A 265 -10.94 8.88 11.40
C THR A 265 -11.04 9.75 10.15
N GLU A 266 -12.22 10.27 9.82
CA GLU A 266 -12.41 11.29 8.79
C GLU A 266 -11.71 12.60 9.13
N PHE A 267 -11.86 13.11 10.36
CA PHE A 267 -11.18 14.34 10.79
C PHE A 267 -9.67 14.19 10.71
N LEU A 268 -9.12 13.13 11.31
CA LEU A 268 -7.69 12.81 11.24
C LEU A 268 -7.23 12.61 9.80
N GLY A 269 -8.02 11.95 8.96
CA GLY A 269 -7.71 11.77 7.55
C GLY A 269 -7.78 13.07 6.73
N LYS A 270 -8.67 14.01 7.03
CA LYS A 270 -8.79 15.30 6.33
C LYS A 270 -7.57 16.18 6.49
N VAL A 271 -7.08 16.31 7.73
CA VAL A 271 -5.82 17.02 8.02
C VAL A 271 -4.60 16.14 7.77
N ARG A 272 -4.84 14.87 7.43
CA ARG A 272 -3.81 13.86 7.18
C ARG A 272 -2.85 13.79 8.35
N PHE A 273 -3.43 13.61 9.53
CA PHE A 273 -2.73 13.58 10.78
C PHE A 273 -1.80 12.36 10.86
N ASP A 274 -0.61 12.60 11.36
CA ASP A 274 0.28 11.58 11.89
C ASP A 274 0.97 12.10 13.16
N TYR A 275 1.29 11.18 14.07
CA TYR A 275 2.15 11.47 15.21
C TYR A 275 3.58 11.14 14.80
N THR A 276 4.50 12.10 14.77
CA THR A 276 5.89 11.77 14.46
C THR A 276 6.57 11.26 15.70
N ARG A 277 7.36 10.20 15.54
CA ARG A 277 8.02 9.53 16.66
C ARG A 277 9.52 9.83 16.70
N SER A 278 10.10 10.24 15.57
CA SER A 278 11.50 10.69 15.51
C SER A 278 11.70 11.73 14.40
N PRO A 279 11.77 13.03 14.73
CA PRO A 279 11.54 13.64 16.05
C PRO A 279 10.06 13.55 16.51
N GLU A 280 9.83 13.62 17.82
CA GLU A 280 8.47 13.66 18.39
C GLU A 280 7.72 14.94 17.99
N GLY A 281 6.49 14.80 17.52
CA GLY A 281 5.69 15.94 17.05
C GLY A 281 4.37 15.53 16.41
N LEU A 282 3.67 16.51 15.86
CA LEU A 282 2.43 16.29 15.12
C LEU A 282 2.58 16.76 13.69
N VAL A 283 2.02 15.99 12.77
CA VAL A 283 2.09 16.31 11.35
C VAL A 283 0.73 16.32 10.74
N ALA A 284 0.49 17.36 9.94
CA ALA A 284 -0.64 17.45 9.07
C ALA A 284 -0.16 17.64 7.64
N HIS A 285 -0.60 16.79 6.72
CA HIS A 285 -0.32 16.98 5.31
C HIS A 285 -1.47 17.73 4.64
N LEU A 286 -1.33 19.04 4.49
CA LEU A 286 -2.40 19.94 4.09
C LEU A 286 -2.57 19.96 2.56
N PRO A 287 -3.77 19.64 2.03
CA PRO A 287 -4.05 19.81 0.61
C PRO A 287 -4.15 21.30 0.28
N LEU A 288 -3.39 21.75 -0.72
CA LEU A 288 -3.38 23.14 -1.19
C LEU A 288 -4.28 23.31 -2.40
N LEU A 289 -4.04 22.49 -3.43
CA LEU A 289 -4.76 22.51 -4.70
C LEU A 289 -5.01 21.08 -5.17
N LYS A 290 -6.06 20.92 -5.98
CA LYS A 290 -6.39 19.65 -6.61
C LYS A 290 -7.10 19.90 -7.92
N GLY A 291 -6.92 18.98 -8.86
CA GLY A 291 -7.62 19.03 -10.12
C GLY A 291 -7.76 17.66 -10.74
N LYS A 292 -8.55 17.62 -11.81
CA LYS A 292 -8.72 16.44 -12.66
C LYS A 292 -7.96 16.64 -13.96
N ILE A 293 -7.59 15.53 -14.57
CA ILE A 293 -6.98 15.48 -15.90
C ILE A 293 -7.94 14.66 -16.77
N GLY A 294 -8.16 15.11 -18.01
CA GLY A 294 -9.07 14.47 -18.95
C GLY A 294 -10.56 14.73 -18.67
N ASP A 295 -11.41 13.79 -19.10
CA ASP A 295 -12.87 13.94 -19.21
C ASP A 295 -13.67 13.45 -18.00
N LEU A 296 -13.02 13.32 -16.84
CA LEU A 296 -13.66 12.87 -15.60
C LEU A 296 -14.69 13.88 -15.06
N LYS A 297 -15.97 13.49 -15.06
CA LYS A 297 -17.07 14.34 -14.56
C LYS A 297 -17.27 14.20 -13.04
N GLU A 298 -17.89 15.21 -12.43
CA GLU A 298 -18.32 15.19 -11.01
C GLU A 298 -19.79 14.81 -10.88
N GLU A 299 -20.60 15.22 -11.85
CA GLU A 299 -22.03 15.03 -11.87
C GLU A 299 -22.43 14.06 -12.97
N VAL A 300 -23.53 13.36 -12.71
CA VAL A 300 -24.11 12.41 -13.66
C VAL A 300 -24.81 13.20 -14.76
N PRO A 301 -24.51 12.96 -16.05
CA PRO A 301 -25.23 13.63 -17.13
C PRO A 301 -26.73 13.30 -17.09
N GLN A 302 -27.56 14.27 -17.45
CA GLN A 302 -29.00 14.07 -17.50
C GLN A 302 -29.37 12.99 -18.52
N GLY A 303 -30.26 12.07 -18.14
CA GLY A 303 -30.69 10.97 -19.01
C GLY A 303 -29.66 9.85 -19.18
N ALA A 304 -28.59 9.84 -18.38
CA ALA A 304 -27.59 8.79 -18.41
C ALA A 304 -27.94 7.61 -17.49
N THR A 305 -27.61 6.40 -17.94
CA THR A 305 -27.84 5.15 -17.18
C THR A 305 -26.50 4.58 -16.71
N LEU A 306 -26.41 4.21 -15.44
CA LEU A 306 -25.22 3.54 -14.88
C LEU A 306 -25.11 2.13 -15.47
N VAL A 307 -23.98 1.83 -16.10
CA VAL A 307 -23.73 0.53 -16.76
C VAL A 307 -22.60 -0.27 -16.14
N GLY A 308 -21.74 0.36 -15.35
CA GLY A 308 -20.68 -0.31 -14.62
C GLY A 308 -19.98 0.57 -13.60
N GLU A 309 -19.18 -0.05 -12.74
CA GLU A 309 -18.34 0.67 -11.77
C GLU A 309 -16.99 0.00 -11.61
N VAL A 310 -15.98 0.83 -11.32
CA VAL A 310 -14.68 0.39 -10.79
C VAL A 310 -14.51 1.01 -9.41
N LYS A 311 -14.31 0.16 -8.40
CA LYS A 311 -13.98 0.58 -7.03
C LYS A 311 -12.47 0.62 -6.87
N ALA A 312 -11.99 1.71 -6.31
CA ALA A 312 -10.58 1.92 -6.04
C ALA A 312 -10.37 2.45 -4.63
N GLU A 313 -9.17 2.21 -4.10
CA GLU A 313 -8.70 2.76 -2.85
C GLU A 313 -7.38 3.45 -3.07
N ARG A 314 -7.34 4.74 -2.71
CA ARG A 314 -6.10 5.49 -2.68
C ARG A 314 -5.47 5.40 -1.31
N VAL A 315 -4.18 5.15 -1.31
CA VAL A 315 -3.38 4.94 -0.11
C VAL A 315 -2.22 5.92 -0.10
N MET A 316 -1.96 6.47 1.07
CA MET A 316 -0.72 7.18 1.39
C MET A 316 -0.21 6.59 2.70
N THR A 317 1.08 6.34 2.77
CA THR A 317 1.74 5.88 3.99
C THR A 317 2.74 6.93 4.46
N TYR A 318 2.81 7.08 5.78
CA TYR A 318 3.75 7.95 6.44
C TYR A 318 5.01 7.22 6.81
N TRP A 319 6.14 7.91 6.70
CA TRP A 319 7.37 7.49 7.35
C TRP A 319 7.40 7.91 8.83
N GLN A 320 8.36 7.44 9.62
CA GLN A 320 8.47 7.74 11.06
C GLN A 320 8.52 9.23 11.40
N ASN A 321 8.99 10.05 10.46
CA ASN A 321 9.04 11.52 10.55
C ASN A 321 7.77 12.21 10.01
N GLY A 322 6.71 11.44 9.69
CA GLY A 322 5.41 11.93 9.25
C GLY A 322 5.40 12.49 7.83
N GLN A 323 6.48 12.31 7.06
CA GLN A 323 6.46 12.65 5.63
C GLN A 323 5.73 11.56 4.84
N ALA A 324 4.76 11.97 4.01
CA ALA A 324 4.17 11.11 2.99
C ALA A 324 4.86 11.40 1.66
N ARG A 325 5.73 10.48 1.23
CA ARG A 325 6.51 10.55 -0.01
C ARG A 325 5.97 9.63 -1.10
N ASN A 326 4.76 9.15 -0.92
CA ASN A 326 4.15 8.17 -1.79
C ASN A 326 2.66 8.40 -1.97
N PHE A 327 2.14 7.83 -3.05
CA PHE A 327 0.73 7.88 -3.37
C PHE A 327 0.39 6.77 -4.36
N TYR A 328 -0.58 5.92 -3.98
CA TYR A 328 -0.99 4.79 -4.80
C TYR A 328 -2.50 4.72 -4.90
N GLU A 329 -3.00 4.26 -6.05
CA GLU A 329 -4.39 3.87 -6.22
C GLU A 329 -4.45 2.38 -6.55
N HIS A 330 -5.19 1.60 -5.78
CA HIS A 330 -5.45 0.20 -6.08
C HIS A 330 -6.85 0.04 -6.65
N ARG A 331 -6.95 -0.62 -7.81
CA ARG A 331 -8.21 -1.00 -8.44
C ARG A 331 -8.67 -2.31 -7.79
N ILE A 332 -9.68 -2.24 -6.92
CA ILE A 332 -10.04 -3.36 -6.02
C ILE A 332 -11.04 -4.29 -6.69
N SER A 333 -12.04 -3.73 -7.36
CA SER A 333 -13.09 -4.52 -8.00
C SER A 333 -13.81 -3.73 -9.07
N HIS A 334 -14.51 -4.46 -9.93
CA HIS A 334 -15.38 -3.88 -10.94
C HIS A 334 -16.66 -4.70 -11.12
N TRP A 335 -17.65 -4.11 -11.77
CA TRP A 335 -18.83 -4.81 -12.27
C TRP A 335 -19.39 -4.08 -13.50
N GLY A 336 -20.11 -4.82 -14.36
CA GLY A 336 -20.78 -4.26 -15.52
C GLY A 336 -19.83 -3.79 -16.63
N ASP A 337 -20.35 -2.92 -17.49
CA ASP A 337 -19.61 -2.35 -18.61
C ASP A 337 -18.68 -1.22 -18.13
N THR A 338 -17.38 -1.49 -18.18
CA THR A 338 -16.31 -0.56 -17.78
C THR A 338 -15.48 -0.10 -18.96
N ASN A 339 -16.02 -0.19 -20.18
CA ASN A 339 -15.39 0.39 -21.36
C ASN A 339 -15.43 1.93 -21.28
N ALA A 340 -14.27 2.55 -21.15
CA ALA A 340 -14.15 3.98 -21.02
C ALA A 340 -14.39 4.74 -22.34
N ASP A 341 -14.24 4.07 -23.48
CA ASP A 341 -14.26 4.75 -24.79
C ASP A 341 -15.70 5.07 -25.27
N ASP A 342 -16.72 4.41 -24.71
CA ASP A 342 -18.14 4.59 -25.06
C ASP A 342 -19.03 5.02 -23.89
N THR A 343 -18.43 5.46 -22.78
CA THR A 343 -19.14 5.86 -21.57
C THR A 343 -18.68 7.23 -21.05
N VAL A 344 -19.57 7.90 -20.32
CA VAL A 344 -19.21 9.06 -19.51
C VAL A 344 -18.83 8.59 -18.12
N ILE A 345 -17.64 9.00 -17.67
CA ILE A 345 -17.09 8.53 -16.39
C ILE A 345 -17.27 9.61 -15.33
N VAL A 346 -17.96 9.24 -14.25
CA VAL A 346 -18.18 10.09 -13.08
C VAL A 346 -17.36 9.54 -11.91
N MET A 347 -16.48 10.37 -11.38
CA MET A 347 -15.66 10.00 -10.22
C MET A 347 -16.32 10.45 -8.93
N LYS A 348 -16.66 9.51 -8.05
CA LYS A 348 -17.15 9.77 -6.69
C LYS A 348 -16.06 9.47 -5.67
N LYS A 349 -15.72 10.48 -4.86
CA LYS A 349 -14.67 10.38 -3.84
C LYS A 349 -15.27 10.49 -2.44
N LYS A 350 -14.88 9.59 -1.55
CA LYS A 350 -15.07 9.75 -0.10
C LYS A 350 -13.98 10.68 0.47
N PRO A 351 -14.11 11.21 1.70
CA PRO A 351 -13.00 11.91 2.33
C PRO A 351 -11.83 10.95 2.61
N TRP A 352 -10.69 11.52 2.96
CA TRP A 352 -9.57 10.75 3.50
C TRP A 352 -9.90 10.29 4.93
N TYR A 353 -9.45 9.10 5.29
CA TYR A 353 -9.57 8.52 6.62
C TYR A 353 -8.20 8.03 7.10
N LEU A 354 -7.89 8.24 8.40
CA LEU A 354 -6.86 7.44 9.05
C LEU A 354 -7.31 5.98 9.09
N LYS A 355 -6.57 5.10 8.43
CA LYS A 355 -6.99 3.72 8.17
C LYS A 355 -6.36 2.74 9.12
N LEU A 356 -5.05 2.80 9.28
CA LEU A 356 -4.31 1.91 10.15
C LEU A 356 -3.01 2.54 10.61
N GLU A 357 -2.48 2.00 11.70
CA GLU A 357 -1.09 2.10 12.10
C GLU A 357 -0.54 0.67 12.21
N ALA A 358 0.59 0.42 11.58
CA ALA A 358 1.28 -0.87 11.61
C ALA A 358 2.73 -0.63 12.07
N LEU A 359 3.00 -0.97 13.32
CA LEU A 359 4.29 -0.78 13.98
C LEU A 359 5.05 -2.11 13.99
N VAL A 360 6.36 -2.07 13.82
CA VAL A 360 7.24 -3.23 13.76
C VAL A 360 8.60 -2.89 14.37
N SER A 361 9.13 -3.75 15.24
CA SER A 361 10.43 -3.56 15.92
C SER A 361 11.32 -4.78 15.70
N PRO A 362 12.66 -4.62 15.61
CA PRO A 362 13.62 -5.73 15.52
C PRO A 362 13.79 -6.52 16.84
N ASN A 363 12.78 -6.45 17.72
CA ASN A 363 12.81 -6.99 19.07
C ASN A 363 11.69 -8.04 19.20
N ALA A 364 12.04 -9.26 19.59
CA ALA A 364 11.09 -10.38 19.70
C ALA A 364 10.87 -10.87 21.14
N SER A 365 11.66 -10.39 22.09
CA SER A 365 11.50 -10.70 23.50
C SER A 365 10.88 -9.50 24.21
N ILE A 366 9.72 -9.71 24.83
CA ILE A 366 9.09 -8.72 25.72
C ILE A 366 8.90 -9.44 27.06
N SER A 367 9.95 -9.45 27.88
CA SER A 367 9.97 -10.15 29.17
C SER A 367 9.77 -9.22 30.37
N GLY A 368 9.94 -7.91 30.16
CA GLY A 368 9.76 -6.87 31.18
C GLY A 368 9.50 -5.49 30.59
N TRP A 369 9.41 -4.50 31.46
CA TRP A 369 9.13 -3.11 31.08
C TRP A 369 10.24 -2.49 30.23
N ASN A 370 11.51 -2.75 30.56
CA ASN A 370 12.64 -2.24 29.80
C ASN A 370 12.65 -2.78 28.35
N ASP A 371 12.36 -4.07 28.16
CA ASP A 371 12.25 -4.66 26.82
C ASP A 371 11.11 -4.05 26.01
N LEU A 372 10.02 -3.66 26.69
CA LEU A 372 8.91 -2.95 26.05
C LEU A 372 9.28 -1.51 25.68
N GLU A 373 10.05 -0.82 26.51
CA GLU A 373 10.61 0.50 26.20
C GLU A 373 11.56 0.40 25.00
N GLU A 374 12.46 -0.58 24.97
CA GLU A 374 13.37 -0.82 23.83
C GLU A 374 12.60 -1.19 22.55
N TRP A 375 11.58 -2.06 22.65
CA TRP A 375 10.68 -2.34 21.54
C TRP A 375 10.01 -1.07 21.03
N GLU A 376 9.54 -0.21 21.94
CA GLU A 376 8.89 1.03 21.57
C GLU A 376 9.89 1.98 20.90
N ASP A 377 11.07 2.18 21.47
CA ASP A 377 12.10 3.08 20.95
C ASP A 377 12.59 2.68 19.55
N ASP A 378 12.75 1.37 19.29
CA ASP A 378 13.22 0.85 18.01
C ASP A 378 12.11 0.64 16.97
N ARG A 379 10.83 0.80 17.36
CA ARG A 379 9.73 0.53 16.45
C ARG A 379 9.75 1.47 15.24
N GLN A 380 9.36 0.89 14.12
CA GLN A 380 9.23 1.53 12.83
C GLN A 380 7.84 1.21 12.29
N GLY A 381 7.47 1.83 11.18
CA GLY A 381 6.30 1.41 10.43
C GLY A 381 5.25 2.51 10.24
N PRO A 382 4.45 2.39 9.18
CA PRO A 382 3.68 3.51 8.68
C PRO A 382 2.33 3.66 9.38
N ALA A 383 1.95 4.92 9.61
CA ALA A 383 0.54 5.28 9.58
C ALA A 383 0.06 5.31 8.12
N GLN A 384 -1.15 4.81 7.87
CA GLN A 384 -1.73 4.76 6.53
C GLN A 384 -3.04 5.53 6.48
N LEU A 385 -3.15 6.42 5.50
CA LEU A 385 -4.38 7.08 5.13
C LEU A 385 -5.02 6.40 3.93
N THR A 386 -6.34 6.38 3.91
CA THR A 386 -7.11 5.85 2.79
C THR A 386 -8.17 6.80 2.28
N ARG A 387 -8.42 6.77 0.98
CA ARG A 387 -9.58 7.40 0.35
C ARG A 387 -10.23 6.44 -0.61
N LEU A 388 -11.51 6.15 -0.36
CA LEU A 388 -12.32 5.33 -1.26
C LEU A 388 -12.81 6.15 -2.46
N ILE A 389 -12.72 5.53 -3.64
CA ILE A 389 -13.12 6.13 -4.91
C ILE A 389 -13.95 5.13 -5.70
N THR A 390 -15.02 5.62 -6.30
CA THR A 390 -15.82 4.87 -7.25
C THR A 390 -15.81 5.62 -8.58
N TYR A 391 -15.37 4.95 -9.63
CA TYR A 391 -15.50 5.39 -11.00
C TYR A 391 -16.76 4.76 -11.57
N GLN A 392 -17.74 5.59 -11.90
CA GLN A 392 -19.05 5.16 -12.37
C GLN A 392 -19.14 5.42 -13.87
N PHE A 393 -19.49 4.38 -14.63
CA PHE A 393 -19.55 4.39 -16.09
C PHE A 393 -21.00 4.55 -16.53
N TYR A 394 -21.28 5.60 -17.30
CA TYR A 394 -22.64 5.93 -17.73
C TYR A 394 -22.78 5.91 -19.25
N LYS A 395 -23.88 5.32 -19.75
CA LYS A 395 -24.29 5.47 -21.15
C LYS A 395 -25.39 6.52 -21.27
N LEU A 396 -25.23 7.42 -22.22
CA LEU A 396 -26.28 8.38 -22.56
C LEU A 396 -27.41 7.62 -23.27
N SER A 397 -28.64 7.83 -22.82
CA SER A 397 -29.81 7.36 -23.57
C SER A 397 -29.83 8.10 -24.91
N LYS A 398 -29.91 7.35 -26.01
CA LYS A 398 -29.97 7.91 -27.37
C LYS A 398 -31.18 8.81 -27.56
#